data_AF-A0A5F2GKE1-F1
#
_entry.id   AF-A0A5F2GKE1-F1
#
_cell.length_a   1.000
_cell.length_b   1.000
_cell.length_c   1.000
_cell.angle_alpha   90.00
_cell.angle_beta   90.00
_cell.angle_gamma   90.00
#
_symmetry.space_group_name_H-M   'P 1'
#
loop_
_entity.id
_entity.type
_entity.pdbx_description
1 polymer ?
#
loop_
_entity_poly.entity_id
_entity_poly.type
_entity_poly.pdbx_seq_one_letter_code
_entity_poly.pdbx_strand_id
1 'polypeptide(L)'
;MAASNKRLMKASEVPAFVDAIIKAGCDICAIGHYGYVLGDTDLTPAEREVIMPKTKKIEETYGDRDFLMLEIVAYLRSIGRYLDPGSPATHWSENTRTHH
;
A
#
# COMPACT_ATOMS: atom_id res chain seq x y z
N MET A 1 -13.04 -19.27 18.77
CA MET A 1 -12.51 -18.17 17.95
C MET A 1 -12.91 -16.87 18.64
N ALA A 2 -12.03 -16.27 19.45
CA ALA A 2 -12.31 -14.94 19.97
C ALA A 2 -12.28 -13.98 18.78
N ALA A 3 -13.36 -13.23 18.55
CA ALA A 3 -13.34 -12.12 17.61
C ALA A 3 -12.18 -11.22 18.04
N SER A 4 -11.12 -11.17 17.22
CA SER A 4 -10.02 -10.25 17.46
C SER A 4 -10.65 -8.86 17.41
N ASN A 5 -10.65 -8.15 18.54
CA ASN A 5 -11.11 -6.77 18.63
C ASN A 5 -10.03 -5.87 17.97
N LYS A 6 -9.65 -6.20 16.73
CA LYS A 6 -8.70 -5.45 15.93
C LYS A 6 -9.35 -4.11 15.66
N ARG A 7 -8.58 -3.06 15.93
CA ARG A 7 -8.90 -1.69 15.52
C ARG A 7 -9.31 -1.70 14.05
N LEU A 8 -10.35 -0.95 13.71
CA LEU A 8 -10.70 -0.66 12.32
C LEU A 8 -10.05 0.66 11.93
N MET A 9 -9.33 0.66 10.81
CA MET A 9 -8.71 1.87 10.28
C MET A 9 -9.78 2.86 9.82
N LYS A 10 -9.56 4.16 10.02
CA LYS A 10 -10.50 5.18 9.49
C LYS A 10 -10.09 5.59 8.09
N ALA A 11 -11.05 5.91 7.22
CA ALA A 11 -10.77 6.40 5.87
C ALA A 11 -9.86 7.65 5.88
N SER A 12 -10.01 8.53 6.87
CA SER A 12 -9.15 9.70 7.07
C SER A 12 -7.68 9.38 7.35
N GLU A 13 -7.37 8.13 7.70
CA GLU A 13 -6.02 7.67 8.03
C GLU A 13 -5.29 7.07 6.83
N VAL A 14 -5.97 6.88 5.68
CA VAL A 14 -5.38 6.32 4.45
C VAL A 14 -4.10 7.05 4.03
N PRO A 15 -4.06 8.41 3.98
CA PRO A 15 -2.83 9.10 3.63
C PRO A 15 -1.66 8.82 4.58
N ALA A 16 -1.94 8.78 5.89
CA ALA A 16 -0.92 8.57 6.92
C ALA A 16 -0.41 7.12 6.94
N PHE A 17 -1.30 6.15 6.69
CA PHE A 17 -0.92 4.74 6.53
C PHE A 17 0.01 4.55 5.34
N VAL A 18 -0.35 5.07 4.17
CA VAL A 18 0.47 4.94 2.95
C VAL A 18 1.84 5.60 3.15
N ASP A 19 1.89 6.80 3.75
CA ASP A 19 3.14 7.47 4.10
C ASP A 19 4.01 6.64 5.07
N ALA A 20 3.40 6.02 6.08
CA ALA A 20 4.12 5.15 7.03
C ALA A 20 4.72 3.91 6.35
N ILE A 21 4.00 3.27 5.43
CA ILE A 21 4.47 2.12 4.66
C ILE A 21 5.67 2.50 3.79
N ILE A 22 5.58 3.62 3.06
CA ILE A 22 6.67 4.14 2.24
C ILE A 22 7.91 4.45 3.10
N LYS A 23 7.73 5.12 4.24
CA LYS A 23 8.82 5.43 5.18
C LYS A 23 9.46 4.20 5.81
N ALA A 24 8.72 3.10 5.93
CA ALA A 24 9.26 1.83 6.39
C ALA A 24 10.15 1.14 5.33
N GLY A 25 10.15 1.63 4.09
CA GLY A 25 10.88 1.06 2.97
C GLY A 25 10.12 -0.06 2.26
N CYS A 26 8.79 -0.17 2.47
CA CYS A 26 7.96 -1.16 1.82
C CYS A 26 7.20 -0.49 0.67
N ASP A 27 7.22 -1.10 -0.52
CA ASP A 27 6.46 -0.58 -1.65
C ASP A 27 4.94 -0.82 -1.48
N ILE A 28 4.17 0.10 -2.06
CA ILE A 28 2.71 0.03 -2.10
C ILE A 28 2.21 0.73 -3.37
N CYS A 29 1.40 0.03 -4.16
CA CYS A 29 0.83 0.57 -5.40
C CYS A 29 -0.54 -0.02 -5.71
N ALA A 30 -1.41 0.76 -6.35
CA ALA A 30 -2.69 0.29 -6.84
C ALA A 30 -2.50 -0.52 -8.14
N ILE A 31 -3.29 -1.58 -8.30
CA ILE A 31 -3.40 -2.35 -9.54
C ILE A 31 -4.81 -2.11 -10.12
N GLY A 32 -4.87 -1.38 -11.23
CA GLY A 32 -6.11 -0.89 -11.80
C GLY A 32 -6.91 -0.06 -10.79
N HIS A 33 -8.21 -0.35 -10.70
CA HIS A 33 -9.16 0.37 -9.85
C HIS A 33 -9.73 -0.47 -8.70
N TYR A 34 -9.27 -1.72 -8.55
CA TYR A 34 -9.96 -2.70 -7.71
C TYR A 34 -9.09 -3.32 -6.63
N GLY A 35 -7.78 -3.12 -6.67
CA GLY A 35 -6.88 -3.69 -5.68
C GLY A 35 -5.57 -2.93 -5.60
N TYR A 36 -4.77 -3.25 -4.58
CA TYR A 36 -3.42 -2.73 -4.40
C TYR A 36 -2.52 -3.84 -3.90
N VAL A 37 -1.22 -3.68 -4.16
CA VAL A 37 -0.16 -4.55 -3.65
C VAL A 37 0.56 -3.80 -2.55
N LEU A 38 0.89 -4.50 -1.47
CA LEU A 38 1.76 -4.04 -0.40
C LEU A 38 2.90 -5.05 -0.28
N GLY A 39 4.13 -4.58 -0.51
CA GLY A 39 5.31 -5.42 -0.60
C GLY A 39 6.07 -5.17 -1.90
N ASP A 40 7.34 -5.53 -1.86
CA ASP A 40 8.27 -5.41 -2.98
C ASP A 40 8.89 -6.79 -3.25
N THR A 41 8.75 -7.26 -4.49
CA THR A 41 9.23 -8.58 -4.94
C THR A 41 10.74 -8.60 -5.12
N ASP A 42 11.37 -7.45 -5.29
CA ASP A 42 12.79 -7.30 -5.58
C ASP A 42 13.64 -7.29 -4.30
N LEU A 43 13.00 -7.24 -3.13
CA LEU A 43 13.68 -7.30 -1.84
C LEU A 43 14.41 -8.64 -1.64
N THR A 44 15.70 -8.56 -1.32
CA THR A 44 16.48 -9.70 -0.86
C THR A 44 15.94 -10.24 0.47
N PRO A 45 16.24 -11.49 0.84
CA PRO A 45 15.84 -12.05 2.13
C PRO A 45 16.25 -11.19 3.33
N ALA A 46 17.47 -10.62 3.31
CA ALA A 46 17.98 -9.77 4.38
C ALA A 46 17.21 -8.43 4.49
N GLU A 47 16.83 -7.82 3.37
CA GLU A 47 16.01 -6.60 3.38
C GLU A 47 14.60 -6.89 3.89
N ARG A 48 14.00 -8.02 3.50
CA ARG A 48 12.70 -8.45 4.01
C ARG A 48 12.70 -8.64 5.53
N GLU A 49 13.76 -9.23 6.09
CA GLU A 49 13.92 -9.39 7.55
C GLU A 49 13.91 -8.05 8.30
N VAL A 50 14.39 -6.98 7.67
CA VAL A 50 14.39 -5.63 8.26
C VAL A 50 13.06 -4.89 8.05
N ILE A 51 12.43 -5.05 6.88
CA ILE A 51 11.23 -4.29 6.49
C ILE A 51 9.95 -4.92 7.08
N MET A 52 9.80 -6.24 7.00
CA MET A 52 8.55 -6.91 7.41
C MET A 52 8.14 -6.64 8.87
N PRO A 53 9.05 -6.62 9.87
CA PRO A 53 8.66 -6.28 11.24
C PRO A 53 8.14 -4.84 11.38
N LYS A 54 8.70 -3.89 10.62
CA LYS A 54 8.25 -2.48 10.62
C LYS A 54 6.86 -2.38 10.01
N THR A 55 6.67 -3.01 8.85
CA THR A 55 5.38 -3.07 8.16
C THR A 55 4.30 -3.69 9.04
N LYS A 56 4.59 -4.83 9.68
CA LYS A 56 3.65 -5.50 10.59
C LYS A 56 3.23 -4.59 11.76
N LYS A 57 4.17 -3.86 12.36
CA LYS A 57 3.86 -2.90 13.43
C LYS A 57 2.96 -1.76 12.94
N ILE A 58 3.14 -1.31 11.71
CA ILE A 58 2.27 -0.31 11.08
C ILE A 58 0.86 -0.90 10.90
N GLU A 59 0.75 -2.10 10.33
CA GLU A 59 -0.54 -2.78 10.16
C GLU A 59 -1.29 -2.99 11.49
N GLU A 60 -0.57 -3.34 12.56
CA GLU A 60 -1.13 -3.45 13.91
C GLU A 60 -1.61 -2.09 14.47
N THR A 61 -0.87 -1.01 14.17
CA THR A 61 -1.19 0.35 14.65
C THR A 61 -2.44 0.91 14.00
N TYR A 62 -2.57 0.76 12.67
CA TYR A 62 -3.74 1.24 11.93
C TYR A 62 -4.91 0.26 12.01
N GLY A 63 -4.64 -1.03 12.20
CA GLY A 63 -5.66 -2.06 12.32
C GLY A 63 -6.16 -2.58 10.97
N ASP A 64 -7.30 -3.25 11.01
CA ASP A 64 -7.93 -3.83 9.82
C ASP A 64 -8.38 -2.72 8.86
N ARG A 65 -8.00 -2.91 7.59
CA ARG A 65 -8.13 -1.95 6.49
C ARG A 65 -8.81 -2.58 5.27
N ASP A 66 -9.20 -3.85 5.34
CA ASP A 66 -9.69 -4.59 4.16
C ASP A 66 -10.94 -3.94 3.57
N PHE A 67 -11.80 -3.38 4.42
CA PHE A 67 -12.98 -2.63 4.00
C PHE A 67 -12.68 -1.26 3.38
N LEU A 68 -11.44 -0.76 3.49
CA LEU A 68 -10.97 0.51 2.89
C LEU A 68 -10.17 0.29 1.61
N MET A 69 -10.24 -0.90 1.01
CA MET A 69 -9.43 -1.24 -0.17
C MET A 69 -9.60 -0.21 -1.30
N LEU A 70 -10.83 0.22 -1.59
CA LEU A 70 -11.11 1.16 -2.68
C LEU A 70 -10.62 2.58 -2.36
N GLU A 71 -10.69 3.01 -1.11
CA GLU A 71 -10.18 4.28 -0.62
C GLU A 71 -8.65 4.32 -0.70
N ILE A 72 -7.98 3.23 -0.33
CA ILE A 72 -6.53 3.06 -0.49
C ILE A 72 -6.15 3.13 -1.98
N VAL A 73 -6.87 2.42 -2.83
CA VAL A 73 -6.66 2.46 -4.29
C VAL A 73 -6.83 3.87 -4.84
N ALA A 74 -7.92 4.56 -4.48
CA ALA A 74 -8.18 5.92 -4.94
C ALA A 74 -7.07 6.89 -4.51
N TYR A 75 -6.59 6.77 -3.26
CA TYR A 75 -5.48 7.58 -2.78
C TYR A 75 -4.15 7.27 -3.48
N LEU A 76 -3.81 5.99 -3.66
CA LEU A 76 -2.59 5.59 -4.37
C LEU A 76 -2.57 6.11 -5.82
N ARG A 77 -3.72 6.04 -6.50
CA ARG A 77 -3.87 6.61 -7.84
C ARG A 77 -3.72 8.13 -7.85
N SER A 78 -4.28 8.84 -6.88
CA SER A 78 -4.19 10.31 -6.82
C SER A 78 -2.77 10.82 -6.62
N ILE A 79 -1.89 10.02 -5.99
CA ILE A 79 -0.45 10.32 -5.85
C ILE A 79 0.42 9.69 -6.96
N GLY A 80 -0.20 9.06 -7.96
CA GLY A 80 0.48 8.47 -9.13
C GLY A 80 1.10 7.08 -8.90
N ARG A 81 0.82 6.41 -7.78
CA ARG A 81 1.34 5.08 -7.45
C ARG A 81 0.38 3.99 -7.91
N TYR A 82 0.29 3.77 -9.22
CA TYR A 82 -0.58 2.73 -9.77
C TYR A 82 0.01 2.01 -10.98
N LEU A 83 -0.53 0.85 -11.32
CA LEU A 83 -0.28 0.16 -12.58
C LEU A 83 -1.63 -0.23 -13.16
N ASP A 84 -1.90 0.14 -14.41
CA ASP A 84 -3.11 -0.28 -15.10
C ASP A 84 -2.88 -1.62 -15.83
N PRO A 85 -3.78 -2.61 -15.70
CA PRO A 85 -3.69 -3.84 -16.47
C PRO A 85 -3.61 -3.55 -17.98
N GLY A 86 -2.62 -4.11 -18.64
CA GLY A 86 -2.34 -3.85 -20.06
C GLY A 86 -1.41 -2.67 -20.33
N SER A 87 -1.00 -1.92 -19.31
CA SER A 87 0.13 -0.99 -19.41
C SER A 87 1.43 -1.76 -19.63
N PRO A 88 2.37 -1.25 -20.45
CA PRO A 88 3.71 -1.83 -20.56
C PRO A 88 4.59 -1.53 -19.34
N ALA A 89 4.16 -0.66 -18.43
CA ALA A 89 4.93 -0.26 -17.25
C ALA A 89 5.17 -1.46 -16.32
N THR A 90 6.43 -1.64 -15.90
CA THR A 90 6.80 -2.71 -14.96
C THR A 90 6.77 -2.24 -13.51
N HIS A 91 6.95 -0.94 -13.28
CA HIS A 91 6.86 -0.31 -11.97
C HIS A 91 6.09 1.01 -12.04
N TRP A 92 5.33 1.35 -10.97
CA TRP A 92 4.46 2.53 -10.96
C TRP A 92 5.23 3.85 -11.15
N SER A 93 6.53 3.89 -10.86
CA SER A 93 7.38 5.07 -11.09
C SER A 93 7.55 5.40 -12.57
N GLU A 94 7.25 4.46 -13.48
CA GLU A 94 7.27 4.67 -14.92
C GLU A 94 6.02 5.39 -15.42
N ASN A 95 4.98 5.53 -14.59
CA ASN A 95 3.82 6.35 -14.94
C ASN A 95 4.27 7.79 -15.16
N THR A 96 4.25 8.22 -16.42
CA THR A 96 4.38 9.63 -16.73
C THR A 96 3.24 10.37 -16.05
N ARG A 97 3.57 11.34 -15.19
CA ARG A 97 2.58 12.24 -14.59
C ARG A 97 1.91 13.00 -15.74
N THR A 98 0.77 12.51 -16.20
CA THR A 98 -0.13 13.26 -17.07
C THR A 98 -0.76 14.33 -16.19
N HIS A 99 -0.06 15.46 -16.07
CA HIS A 99 -0.64 16.69 -15.56
C HIS A 99 -1.74 17.11 -16.56
N HIS A 100 -2.99 16.85 -16.21
CA HIS A 100 -4.15 17.48 -16.83
C HIS A 100 -4.55 18.71 -16.02
#